data_AF-A0A2T7E653-F1
#
_entry.id   AF-A0A2T7E653-F1
#
_cell.length_a   1.000
_cell.length_b   1.000
_cell.length_c   1.000
_cell.angle_alpha   90.00
_cell.angle_beta   90.00
_cell.angle_gamma   90.00
#
_symmetry.space_group_name_H-M   'P 1'
#
loop_
_entity.id
_entity.type
_entity.pdbx_description
1 polymer ?
#
loop_
_entity_poly.entity_id
_entity_poly.type
_entity_poly.pdbx_seq_one_letter_code
_entity_poly.pdbx_strand_id
1 'polypeptide(L)'
;MIHMSEGASTNRFFHFAAKGDDDGEHYTSCLAIVRYAMAAAVTLLAIAVIALVIHAVLRSEDVRLSVNNGFIGADNLWERTAVPNVGSGNENQPISISKAVEPAIGSSADPGDDLEPASAWQAEHEPTISPYIGGLPKECLLGCPGEDHHRPAQVTLKKAKATSLRVILIAKNPGGRTRIVCDHITVSLFDVQAPYGLIGRLELDNFTVQPQTTITLQKRLKDANAGYIWDNYPGAYRFSVMVQVNASVTSFPLKKTQRTVLQSYKCQPVTVGLMDEELIYATDQVDCRP
;
A
#
# COMPACT_ATOMS: atom_id res chain seq x y z
N MET A 1 -13.04 28.78 35.21
CA MET A 1 -13.98 28.86 36.35
C MET A 1 -15.37 28.87 35.75
N ILE A 2 -16.02 27.71 35.64
CA ILE A 2 -17.34 27.56 35.03
C ILE A 2 -18.23 26.93 36.12
N HIS A 3 -19.19 27.72 36.59
CA HIS A 3 -20.22 27.28 37.54
C HIS A 3 -21.12 26.26 36.84
N MET A 4 -21.16 25.03 37.36
CA MET A 4 -22.21 24.06 37.05
C MET A 4 -23.22 24.07 38.20
N SER A 5 -24.45 24.45 37.85
CA SER A 5 -25.62 24.51 38.71
C SER A 5 -26.19 23.11 38.91
N GLU A 6 -26.30 22.67 40.16
CA GLU A 6 -27.11 21.51 40.57
C GLU A 6 -28.60 21.80 40.37
N GLY A 7 -29.22 21.08 39.44
CA GLY A 7 -30.67 21.03 39.28
C GLY A 7 -31.22 19.80 40.01
N ALA A 8 -31.71 20.00 41.23
CA ALA A 8 -32.46 19.01 41.98
C ALA A 8 -33.83 18.78 41.31
N SER A 9 -33.99 17.65 40.62
CA SER A 9 -35.28 17.21 40.07
C SER A 9 -36.01 16.35 41.09
N THR A 10 -37.04 16.93 41.70
CA THR A 10 -37.99 16.29 42.62
C THR A 10 -38.75 15.16 41.92
N ASN A 11 -38.47 13.91 42.32
CA ASN A 11 -39.29 12.75 42.01
C ASN A 11 -40.66 12.87 42.70
N ARG A 12 -41.69 13.27 41.95
CA ARG A 12 -43.09 13.07 42.35
C ARG A 12 -43.46 11.61 42.14
N PHE A 13 -43.56 10.89 43.26
CA PHE A 13 -44.28 9.63 43.36
C PHE A 13 -45.76 9.86 43.03
N PHE A 14 -46.23 9.35 41.89
CA PHE A 14 -47.66 9.21 41.62
C PHE A 14 -48.11 7.82 42.10
N HIS A 15 -48.75 7.79 43.27
CA HIS A 15 -49.56 6.65 43.70
C HIS A 15 -50.89 6.69 42.93
N PHE A 16 -51.08 5.76 41.99
CA PHE A 16 -52.41 5.48 41.45
C PHE A 16 -53.08 4.44 42.35
N ALA A 17 -54.01 4.90 43.19
CA ALA A 17 -54.97 4.03 43.87
C ALA A 17 -56.11 3.72 42.89
N ALA A 18 -56.15 2.49 42.38
CA ALA A 18 -57.29 1.98 41.63
C ALA A 18 -58.29 1.38 42.63
N LYS A 19 -59.44 2.03 42.80
CA LYS A 19 -60.62 1.48 43.46
C LYS A 19 -61.69 1.31 42.38
N GLY A 20 -62.15 0.08 42.20
CA GLY A 20 -63.23 -0.27 41.29
C GLY A 20 -63.62 -1.73 41.49
N ASP A 21 -64.66 -1.94 42.30
CA ASP A 21 -65.55 -3.10 42.18
C ASP A 21 -66.33 -2.93 40.87
N ASP A 22 -66.23 -3.88 39.94
CA ASP A 22 -67.34 -4.24 39.04
C ASP A 22 -67.04 -5.56 38.32
N ASP A 23 -68.04 -6.44 38.31
CA ASP A 23 -67.98 -7.82 37.82
C ASP A 23 -68.06 -7.85 36.29
N GLY A 24 -66.92 -8.09 35.63
CA GLY A 24 -66.80 -8.11 34.17
C GLY A 24 -65.50 -8.76 33.70
N GLU A 25 -65.23 -9.97 34.18
CA GLU A 25 -63.95 -10.66 33.99
C GLU A 25 -63.74 -11.20 32.55
N HIS A 26 -62.52 -10.98 32.05
CA HIS A 26 -61.78 -11.73 31.01
C HIS A 26 -61.35 -11.02 29.71
N TYR A 27 -61.85 -9.84 29.34
CA TYR A 27 -61.43 -9.18 28.08
C TYR A 27 -60.40 -8.06 28.20
N THR A 28 -60.17 -7.51 29.40
CA THR A 28 -59.23 -6.39 29.62
C THR A 28 -57.77 -6.84 29.81
N SER A 29 -57.54 -8.08 30.26
CA SER A 29 -56.20 -8.64 30.46
C SER A 29 -55.45 -8.87 29.14
N CYS A 30 -56.14 -9.27 28.07
CA CYS A 30 -55.50 -9.46 26.76
C CYS A 30 -54.97 -8.14 26.17
N LEU A 31 -55.69 -7.04 26.33
CA LEU A 31 -55.26 -5.73 25.82
C LEU A 31 -53.98 -5.23 26.53
N ALA A 32 -53.90 -5.43 27.85
CA ALA A 32 -52.72 -5.04 28.63
C ALA A 32 -51.47 -5.83 28.21
N ILE A 33 -51.62 -7.15 28.00
CA ILE A 33 -50.53 -8.01 27.52
C ILE A 33 -50.06 -7.57 26.13
N VAL A 34 -50.98 -7.28 25.21
CA VAL A 34 -50.64 -6.82 23.85
C VAL A 34 -49.89 -5.48 23.89
N ARG A 35 -50.33 -4.53 24.74
CA ARG A 35 -49.64 -3.24 24.90
C ARG A 35 -48.22 -3.42 25.45
N TYR A 36 -48.04 -4.30 26.43
CA TYR A 36 -46.73 -4.58 27.00
C TYR A 36 -45.80 -5.26 25.97
N ALA A 37 -46.31 -6.23 25.22
CA ALA A 37 -45.57 -6.90 24.16
C ALA A 37 -45.16 -5.93 23.04
N MET A 38 -46.06 -5.03 22.62
CA MET A 38 -45.74 -3.99 21.65
C MET A 38 -44.66 -3.04 22.18
N ALA A 39 -44.79 -2.57 23.42
CA ALA A 39 -43.79 -1.70 24.04
C ALA A 39 -42.41 -2.37 24.14
N ALA A 40 -42.38 -3.66 24.52
CA ALA A 40 -41.14 -4.43 24.56
C ALA A 40 -40.51 -4.58 23.16
N ALA A 41 -41.30 -4.88 22.14
CA ALA A 41 -40.82 -5.00 20.76
C ALA A 41 -40.24 -3.68 20.23
N VAL A 42 -40.93 -2.56 20.46
CA VAL A 42 -40.44 -1.23 20.07
C VAL A 42 -39.14 -0.88 20.80
N THR A 43 -39.05 -1.22 22.08
CA THR A 43 -37.83 -0.97 22.88
C THR A 43 -36.64 -1.79 22.36
N LEU A 44 -36.84 -3.07 22.05
CA LEU A 44 -35.79 -3.92 21.47
C LEU A 44 -35.35 -3.41 20.09
N LEU A 45 -36.30 -2.98 19.25
CA LEU A 45 -35.98 -2.38 17.96
C LEU A 45 -35.17 -1.10 18.12
N ALA A 46 -35.54 -0.21 19.04
CA ALA A 46 -34.81 1.02 19.33
C ALA A 46 -33.38 0.73 19.81
N ILE A 47 -33.21 -0.23 20.73
CA ILE A 47 -31.88 -0.66 21.20
C ILE A 47 -31.05 -1.23 20.04
N ALA A 48 -31.64 -2.06 19.18
CA ALA A 48 -30.95 -2.62 18.02
C ALA A 48 -30.49 -1.52 17.05
N VAL A 49 -31.35 -0.53 16.76
CA VAL A 49 -30.99 0.61 15.90
C VAL A 49 -29.85 1.42 16.53
N ILE A 50 -29.92 1.73 17.83
CA ILE A 50 -28.85 2.46 18.53
C ILE A 50 -27.55 1.67 18.48
N ALA A 51 -27.58 0.36 18.73
CA ALA A 51 -26.40 -0.50 18.68
C ALA A 51 -25.79 -0.54 17.27
N LEU A 52 -26.61 -0.63 16.22
CA LEU A 52 -26.15 -0.57 14.83
C LEU A 52 -25.52 0.78 14.49
N VAL A 53 -26.12 1.89 14.94
CA VAL A 53 -25.55 3.23 14.73
C VAL A 53 -24.22 3.38 15.47
N ILE A 54 -24.13 2.92 16.72
CA ILE A 54 -22.88 2.92 17.48
C ILE A 54 -21.83 2.07 16.76
N HIS A 55 -22.17 0.86 16.31
CA HIS A 55 -21.24 0.02 15.55
C HIS A 55 -20.81 0.66 14.24
N ALA A 56 -21.71 1.31 13.51
CA ALA A 56 -21.39 2.01 12.27
C ALA A 56 -20.50 3.23 12.51
N VAL A 57 -20.73 3.98 13.59
CA VAL A 57 -19.96 5.18 13.95
C VAL A 57 -18.61 4.82 14.56
N LEU A 58 -18.52 3.71 15.29
CA LEU A 58 -17.31 3.23 15.95
C LEU A 58 -16.55 2.17 15.14
N ARG A 59 -16.99 1.87 13.92
CA ARG A 59 -16.26 0.95 13.03
C ARG A 59 -14.86 1.50 12.85
N SER A 60 -13.86 0.73 13.30
CA SER A 60 -12.47 1.10 13.10
C SER A 60 -12.24 1.21 11.59
N GLU A 61 -11.82 2.38 11.14
CA GLU A 61 -11.42 2.60 9.76
C GLU A 61 -10.00 2.04 9.63
N ASP A 62 -9.80 1.10 8.71
CA ASP A 62 -8.48 0.53 8.45
C ASP A 62 -7.70 1.44 7.50
N VAL A 63 -6.39 1.58 7.75
CA VAL A 63 -5.48 2.25 6.82
C VAL A 63 -5.36 1.40 5.55
N ARG A 64 -5.50 2.04 4.40
CA ARG A 64 -5.22 1.41 3.11
C ARG A 64 -3.75 1.66 2.77
N LEU A 65 -3.01 0.59 2.54
CA LEU A 65 -1.64 0.65 2.09
C LEU A 65 -1.54 0.24 0.63
N SER A 66 -0.58 0.80 -0.07
CA SER A 66 -0.26 0.42 -1.44
C SER A 66 1.19 0.75 -1.78
N VAL A 67 1.73 0.07 -2.79
CA VAL A 67 3.07 0.37 -3.32
C VAL A 67 2.94 1.34 -4.48
N ASN A 68 3.71 2.44 -4.43
CA ASN A 68 3.69 3.46 -5.48
C ASN A 68 4.00 2.83 -6.85
N ASN A 69 3.08 3.00 -7.78
CA ASN A 69 3.18 2.48 -9.15
C ASN A 69 3.54 0.99 -9.27
N GLY A 70 3.27 0.20 -8.22
CA GLY A 70 3.64 -1.21 -8.18
C GLY A 70 5.14 -1.47 -8.37
N PHE A 71 6.01 -0.50 -8.09
CA PHE A 71 7.44 -0.55 -8.45
C PHE A 71 8.36 -0.30 -7.26
N ILE A 72 9.46 -1.05 -7.21
CA ILE A 72 10.57 -0.91 -6.27
C ILE A 72 11.84 -0.69 -7.08
N GLY A 73 12.41 0.50 -6.96
CA GLY A 73 13.60 0.88 -7.73
C GLY A 73 14.88 0.38 -7.08
N ALA A 74 15.72 -0.31 -7.84
CA ALA A 74 17.06 -0.73 -7.45
C ALA A 74 18.10 0.25 -7.99
N ASP A 75 19.06 0.65 -7.15
CA ASP A 75 20.21 1.44 -7.62
C ASP A 75 21.07 0.60 -8.59
N ASN A 76 21.21 -0.70 -8.30
CA ASN A 76 21.95 -1.67 -9.09
C ASN A 76 21.48 -3.10 -8.76
N LEU A 77 21.26 -3.92 -9.78
CA LEU A 77 21.04 -5.37 -9.62
C LEU A 77 22.31 -6.16 -9.96
N TRP A 78 23.12 -5.65 -10.90
CA TRP A 78 24.32 -6.30 -11.44
C TRP A 78 25.45 -5.29 -11.57
N GLU A 79 26.70 -5.77 -11.51
CA GLU A 79 27.87 -5.01 -11.96
C GLU A 79 28.14 -5.34 -13.44
N ARG A 80 28.07 -4.34 -14.32
CA ARG A 80 28.46 -4.49 -15.73
C ARG A 80 29.94 -4.17 -15.87
N THR A 81 30.73 -5.14 -16.33
CA THR A 81 32.09 -4.89 -16.81
C THR A 81 32.08 -4.97 -18.34
N ALA A 82 32.31 -3.85 -19.01
CA ALA A 82 32.61 -3.90 -20.44
C ALA A 82 34.03 -4.44 -20.59
N VAL A 83 34.20 -5.56 -21.29
CA VAL A 83 35.54 -6.02 -21.67
C VAL A 83 35.99 -5.11 -22.81
N PRO A 84 37.03 -4.27 -22.64
CA PRO A 84 37.56 -3.50 -23.76
C PRO A 84 38.00 -4.51 -24.82
N ASN A 85 37.46 -4.37 -26.04
CA ASN A 85 37.96 -5.12 -27.17
C ASN A 85 39.45 -4.77 -27.30
N VAL A 86 40.32 -5.70 -26.95
CA VAL A 86 41.76 -5.62 -27.26
C VAL A 86 41.87 -5.80 -28.76
N GLY A 87 41.55 -4.73 -29.50
CA GLY A 87 41.95 -4.54 -30.87
C GLY A 87 43.45 -4.34 -30.85
N SER A 88 44.18 -5.35 -31.31
CA SER A 88 45.57 -5.21 -31.69
C SER A 88 45.63 -4.13 -32.79
N GLY A 89 46.05 -2.90 -32.45
CA GLY A 89 46.11 -1.80 -33.40
C GLY A 89 46.32 -0.42 -32.78
N ASN A 90 47.58 -0.07 -32.59
CA ASN A 90 48.17 1.25 -32.28
C ASN A 90 47.79 1.95 -30.96
N GLU A 91 48.79 1.99 -30.08
CA GLU A 91 48.97 2.95 -28.98
C GLU A 91 48.72 4.38 -29.47
N ASN A 92 47.79 5.08 -28.79
CA ASN A 92 47.84 6.51 -28.41
C ASN A 92 46.44 7.14 -28.36
N GLN A 93 45.56 6.71 -27.44
CA GLN A 93 44.55 7.64 -26.91
C GLN A 93 43.94 7.16 -25.58
N PRO A 94 44.12 7.90 -24.47
CA PRO A 94 43.39 7.64 -23.23
C PRO A 94 41.98 8.23 -23.33
N ILE A 95 40.96 7.37 -23.49
CA ILE A 95 39.56 7.77 -23.38
C ILE A 95 39.14 7.66 -21.90
N SER A 96 39.14 8.80 -21.22
CA SER A 96 38.52 8.97 -19.91
C SER A 96 37.00 8.97 -20.09
N ILE A 97 36.33 7.85 -19.79
CA ILE A 97 34.86 7.81 -19.71
C ILE A 97 34.45 8.54 -18.43
N SER A 98 34.31 9.85 -18.57
CA SER A 98 33.87 10.74 -17.50
C SER A 98 32.34 10.68 -17.43
N LYS A 99 31.86 10.21 -16.29
CA LYS A 99 30.57 10.47 -15.64
C LYS A 99 29.74 11.56 -16.33
N ALA A 100 28.58 11.18 -16.85
CA ALA A 100 27.64 12.08 -17.50
C ALA A 100 27.29 13.28 -16.60
N VAL A 101 27.46 14.46 -17.20
CA VAL A 101 27.13 15.77 -16.66
C VAL A 101 25.61 15.95 -16.63
N GLU A 102 25.13 16.42 -15.49
CA GLU A 102 23.76 16.88 -15.24
C GLU A 102 23.48 18.17 -16.04
N PRO A 103 22.39 18.30 -16.82
CA PRO A 103 21.98 19.59 -17.36
C PRO A 103 20.96 20.24 -16.43
N ALA A 104 21.37 21.34 -15.81
CA ALA A 104 20.47 22.35 -15.29
C ALA A 104 19.90 23.16 -16.48
N ILE A 105 18.57 23.15 -16.66
CA ILE A 105 17.88 24.15 -17.48
C ILE A 105 16.68 24.67 -16.68
N GLY A 106 16.69 25.98 -16.50
CA GLY A 106 15.73 26.73 -15.71
C GLY A 106 14.43 27.06 -16.44
N SER A 107 13.43 27.28 -15.59
CA SER A 107 12.26 28.15 -15.66
C SER A 107 12.02 29.00 -16.93
N SER A 108 10.82 28.83 -17.49
CA SER A 108 9.98 29.94 -17.97
C SER A 108 8.50 29.57 -17.88
N ALA A 109 7.71 30.39 -17.18
CA ALA A 109 6.23 30.48 -17.26
C ALA A 109 5.80 30.92 -18.68
N ASP A 110 4.57 30.83 -19.20
CA ASP A 110 3.20 30.96 -18.66
C ASP A 110 2.20 30.57 -19.82
N PRO A 111 0.88 30.87 -19.83
CA PRO A 111 -0.23 29.97 -19.51
C PRO A 111 -1.22 29.66 -20.67
N GLY A 112 -2.15 28.73 -20.39
CA GLY A 112 -3.55 28.78 -20.88
C GLY A 112 -3.87 28.03 -22.18
N ASP A 113 -4.65 26.96 -22.07
CA ASP A 113 -6.00 26.93 -22.65
C ASP A 113 -6.75 25.63 -22.32
N ASP A 114 -8.02 25.81 -22.02
CA ASP A 114 -9.04 24.82 -21.70
C ASP A 114 -9.29 23.85 -22.86
N LEU A 115 -9.65 22.59 -22.55
CA LEU A 115 -10.73 21.84 -23.22
C LEU A 115 -10.97 20.50 -22.51
N GLU A 116 -12.21 20.34 -22.02
CA GLU A 116 -12.79 19.13 -21.43
C GLU A 116 -13.57 18.32 -22.52
N PRO A 117 -14.22 17.18 -22.22
CA PRO A 117 -13.71 15.84 -22.55
C PRO A 117 -14.57 15.11 -23.60
N ALA A 118 -14.00 14.08 -24.24
CA ALA A 118 -14.77 13.15 -25.07
C ALA A 118 -14.40 11.67 -24.85
N SER A 119 -15.39 10.95 -24.33
CA SER A 119 -15.85 9.59 -24.69
C SER A 119 -14.85 8.43 -24.85
N ALA A 120 -14.99 7.48 -23.92
CA ALA A 120 -15.34 6.07 -24.15
C ALA A 120 -14.71 5.36 -25.36
N TRP A 121 -13.65 4.58 -25.11
CA TRP A 121 -13.42 3.32 -25.80
C TRP A 121 -13.11 2.22 -24.79
N GLN A 122 -13.98 1.23 -24.83
CA GLN A 122 -13.94 -0.03 -24.11
C GLN A 122 -13.10 -0.98 -24.95
N ALA A 123 -11.97 -1.44 -24.42
CA ALA A 123 -11.20 -2.53 -25.01
C ALA A 123 -10.96 -3.56 -23.90
N GLU A 124 -11.72 -4.66 -23.97
CA GLU A 124 -11.36 -5.90 -23.29
C GLU A 124 -10.03 -6.38 -23.85
N HIS A 125 -8.96 -6.24 -23.05
CA HIS A 125 -7.74 -6.98 -23.27
C HIS A 125 -7.56 -7.97 -22.11
N GLU A 126 -7.90 -9.21 -22.43
CA GLU A 126 -7.48 -10.42 -21.74
C GLU A 126 -5.93 -10.49 -21.77
N PRO A 127 -5.21 -10.50 -20.64
CA PRO A 127 -3.77 -10.69 -20.66
C PRO A 127 -3.50 -12.20 -20.84
N THR A 128 -3.18 -12.60 -22.06
CA THR A 128 -2.51 -13.89 -22.32
C THR A 128 -1.16 -13.88 -21.59
N ILE A 129 -1.10 -14.57 -20.47
CA ILE A 129 0.13 -14.85 -19.73
C ILE A 129 1.01 -15.73 -20.63
N SER A 130 2.01 -15.13 -21.27
CA SER A 130 3.06 -15.85 -21.96
C SER A 130 4.14 -16.26 -20.94
N PRO A 131 4.42 -17.58 -20.76
CA PRO A 131 5.49 -18.02 -19.89
C PRO A 131 6.79 -18.02 -20.69
N TYR A 132 7.35 -16.84 -20.97
CA TYR A 132 8.73 -16.76 -21.46
C TYR A 132 9.68 -16.75 -20.26
N ILE A 133 9.87 -17.94 -19.68
CA ILE A 133 11.05 -18.25 -18.85
C ILE A 133 12.21 -18.47 -19.83
N GLY A 134 12.69 -17.38 -20.42
CA GLY A 134 13.95 -17.36 -21.15
C GLY A 134 15.06 -17.07 -20.17
N GLY A 135 15.50 -18.08 -19.42
CA GLY A 135 16.75 -17.99 -18.67
C GLY A 135 17.88 -17.70 -19.65
N LEU A 136 18.37 -16.46 -19.66
CA LEU A 136 19.57 -16.11 -20.39
C LEU A 136 20.69 -17.01 -19.86
N PRO A 137 21.42 -17.75 -20.71
CA PRO A 137 22.67 -18.41 -20.32
C PRO A 137 23.53 -17.42 -19.53
N LYS A 138 24.24 -17.91 -18.51
CA LYS A 138 25.15 -17.10 -17.65
C LYS A 138 26.21 -16.29 -18.42
N GLU A 139 26.25 -16.41 -19.75
CA GLU A 139 27.18 -15.78 -20.68
C GLU A 139 26.51 -15.24 -21.96
N CYS A 140 25.23 -14.86 -21.94
CA CYS A 140 24.59 -14.35 -23.16
C CYS A 140 24.97 -12.90 -23.49
N LEU A 141 25.84 -12.79 -24.50
CA LEU A 141 26.19 -11.58 -25.24
C LEU A 141 24.94 -10.87 -25.81
N LEU A 142 24.75 -9.61 -25.45
CA LEU A 142 23.86 -8.70 -26.18
C LEU A 142 24.53 -8.29 -27.50
N GLY A 143 24.31 -9.05 -28.56
CA GLY A 143 24.69 -8.69 -29.92
C GLY A 143 23.57 -9.07 -30.89
N CYS A 144 22.80 -8.08 -31.35
CA CYS A 144 21.87 -8.27 -32.47
C CYS A 144 22.66 -8.31 -33.79
N PRO A 145 22.26 -9.13 -34.78
CA PRO A 145 22.94 -9.21 -36.07
C PRO A 145 22.54 -8.02 -36.95
N GLY A 146 23.38 -6.99 -36.96
CA GLY A 146 23.43 -5.97 -38.00
C GLY A 146 24.76 -6.12 -38.73
N GLU A 147 24.70 -6.23 -40.05
CA GLU A 147 25.76 -6.66 -40.97
C GLU A 147 26.85 -5.59 -41.19
N ASP A 148 27.42 -5.07 -40.10
CA ASP A 148 28.61 -4.22 -40.11
C ASP A 148 29.65 -4.78 -39.14
N HIS A 149 30.91 -4.85 -39.57
CA HIS A 149 32.05 -5.53 -38.92
C HIS A 149 32.50 -4.95 -37.55
N HIS A 150 31.60 -4.37 -36.77
CA HIS A 150 31.86 -3.93 -35.40
C HIS A 150 31.55 -5.06 -34.43
N ARG A 151 32.61 -5.77 -34.04
CA ARG A 151 32.58 -6.85 -33.06
C ARG A 151 31.80 -6.39 -31.81
N PRO A 152 30.66 -7.00 -31.48
CA PRO A 152 29.82 -6.53 -30.37
C PRO A 152 30.63 -6.57 -29.08
N ALA A 153 30.61 -5.48 -28.33
CA ALA A 153 31.28 -5.41 -27.04
C ALA A 153 30.71 -6.50 -26.12
N GLN A 154 31.57 -7.41 -25.69
CA GLN A 154 31.21 -8.42 -24.70
C GLN A 154 30.96 -7.73 -23.36
N VAL A 155 29.71 -7.74 -22.90
CA VAL A 155 29.32 -7.27 -21.56
C VAL A 155 29.28 -8.49 -20.65
N THR A 156 30.18 -8.55 -19.68
CA THR A 156 30.12 -9.57 -18.63
C THR A 156 29.35 -8.99 -17.45
N LEU A 157 28.28 -9.69 -17.05
CA LEU A 157 27.52 -9.39 -15.84
C LEU A 157 28.18 -10.08 -14.65
N LYS A 158 28.29 -9.36 -13.55
CA LYS A 158 28.76 -9.88 -12.26
C LYS A 158 27.73 -9.60 -11.19
N LYS A 159 27.69 -10.46 -10.17
CA LYS A 159 26.93 -10.24 -8.95
C LYS A 159 27.30 -8.88 -8.34
N ALA A 160 26.31 -8.06 -8.04
CA ALA A 160 26.53 -6.81 -7.33
C ALA A 160 27.03 -7.08 -5.90
N LYS A 161 28.00 -6.28 -5.43
CA LYS A 161 28.47 -6.36 -4.02
C LYS A 161 27.38 -6.02 -3.01
N ALA A 162 26.55 -5.03 -3.33
CA ALA A 162 25.40 -4.59 -2.56
C ALA A 162 24.31 -4.12 -3.53
N THR A 163 23.05 -4.34 -3.14
CA THR A 163 21.87 -3.88 -3.87
C THR A 163 21.02 -3.06 -2.92
N SER A 164 20.82 -1.80 -3.28
CA SER A 164 19.97 -0.88 -2.54
C SER A 164 18.62 -0.72 -3.25
N LEU A 165 17.53 -0.97 -2.52
CA LEU A 165 16.16 -0.92 -3.03
C LEU A 165 15.38 0.24 -2.41
N ARG A 166 14.84 1.14 -3.23
CA ARG A 166 13.93 2.22 -2.83
C ARG A 166 12.50 1.70 -2.84
N VAL A 167 11.92 1.62 -1.65
CA VAL A 167 10.51 1.29 -1.46
C VAL A 167 9.74 2.58 -1.19
N ILE A 168 8.65 2.78 -1.93
CA ILE A 168 7.72 3.89 -1.73
C ILE A 168 6.35 3.30 -1.38
N LEU A 169 5.90 3.48 -0.14
CA LEU A 169 4.58 3.09 0.32
C LEU A 169 3.66 4.30 0.39
N ILE A 170 2.42 4.12 -0.04
CA ILE A 170 1.36 5.10 0.09
C ILE A 170 0.40 4.61 1.16
N ALA A 171 0.20 5.44 2.18
CA ALA A 171 -0.76 5.17 3.25
C ALA A 171 -1.93 6.14 3.11
N LYS A 172 -3.13 5.60 2.91
CA LYS A 172 -4.36 6.36 2.76
C LYS A 172 -5.30 6.05 3.91
N ASN A 173 -5.80 7.10 4.54
CA ASN A 173 -6.90 7.01 5.48
C ASN A 173 -8.19 7.41 4.75
N PRO A 174 -9.02 6.43 4.31
CA PRO A 174 -10.29 6.75 3.65
C PRO A 174 -11.30 7.37 4.62
N GLY A 175 -11.06 7.21 5.92
CA GLY A 175 -11.93 7.63 6.99
C GLY A 175 -11.91 9.13 7.25
N GLY A 176 -13.08 9.73 7.46
CA GLY A 176 -13.23 11.17 7.68
C GLY A 176 -13.21 11.60 9.15
N ARG A 177 -13.15 10.65 10.08
CA ARG A 177 -13.44 10.93 11.51
C ARG A 177 -12.29 10.60 12.45
N THR A 178 -11.44 9.67 12.05
CA THR A 178 -10.41 9.11 12.92
C THR A 178 -9.04 9.34 12.30
N ARG A 179 -8.07 9.76 13.11
CA ARG A 179 -6.65 9.66 12.70
C ARG A 179 -6.16 8.26 13.02
N ILE A 180 -5.24 7.77 12.21
CA ILE A 180 -4.64 6.44 12.36
C ILE A 180 -3.15 6.63 12.64
N VAL A 181 -2.67 6.04 13.72
CA VAL A 181 -1.24 5.99 14.06
C VAL A 181 -0.73 4.58 13.77
N CYS A 182 0.36 4.50 13.03
CA CYS A 182 1.03 3.26 12.70
C CYS A 182 2.42 3.25 13.35
N ASP A 183 2.67 2.24 14.17
CA ASP A 183 3.92 2.04 14.92
C ASP A 183 4.53 0.66 14.63
N HIS A 184 5.83 0.50 14.92
CA HIS A 184 6.56 -0.77 14.77
C HIS A 184 6.41 -1.40 13.37
N ILE A 185 6.66 -0.59 12.35
CA ILE A 185 6.34 -0.93 10.97
C ILE A 185 7.52 -1.66 10.34
N THR A 186 7.29 -2.89 9.90
CA THR A 186 8.29 -3.72 9.22
C THR A 186 7.82 -4.03 7.82
N VAL A 187 8.67 -3.80 6.83
CA VAL A 187 8.42 -4.11 5.42
C VAL A 187 9.39 -5.21 5.02
N SER A 188 8.85 -6.34 4.57
CA SER A 188 9.61 -7.50 4.10
C SER A 188 9.30 -7.76 2.63
N LEU A 189 10.34 -7.98 1.84
CA LEU A 189 10.23 -8.30 0.42
C LEU A 189 10.49 -9.78 0.24
N PHE A 190 9.50 -10.50 -0.28
CA PHE A 190 9.58 -11.92 -0.57
C PHE A 190 9.51 -12.17 -2.06
N ASP A 191 10.24 -13.17 -2.51
CA ASP A 191 10.04 -13.69 -3.85
C ASP A 191 8.63 -14.29 -4.00
N VAL A 192 8.00 -14.11 -5.17
CA VAL A 192 6.71 -14.74 -5.51
C VAL A 192 6.89 -16.09 -6.19
N GLN A 193 8.11 -16.44 -6.59
CA GLN A 193 8.43 -17.73 -7.20
C GLN A 193 9.20 -18.59 -6.21
N ALA A 194 8.99 -19.91 -6.27
CA ALA A 194 9.77 -20.86 -5.48
C ALA A 194 11.27 -20.67 -5.79
N PRO A 195 12.16 -20.58 -4.77
CA PRO A 195 11.97 -21.06 -3.39
C PRO A 195 11.36 -20.08 -2.37
N TYR A 196 10.71 -18.98 -2.79
CA TYR A 196 10.05 -17.99 -1.92
C TYR A 196 11.01 -17.38 -0.87
N GLY A 197 12.19 -16.95 -1.32
CA GLY A 197 13.20 -16.39 -0.43
C GLY A 197 12.88 -14.97 0.05
N LEU A 198 13.38 -14.63 1.24
CA LEU A 198 13.41 -13.26 1.74
C LEU A 198 14.53 -12.50 1.00
N ILE A 199 14.15 -11.48 0.25
CA ILE A 199 15.07 -10.59 -0.45
C ILE A 199 15.62 -9.54 0.51
N GLY A 200 14.79 -9.03 1.43
CA GLY A 200 15.25 -8.17 2.49
C GLY A 200 14.14 -7.62 3.36
N ARG A 201 14.54 -6.95 4.43
CA ARG A 201 13.65 -6.36 5.42
C ARG A 201 14.13 -4.96 5.77
N LEU A 202 13.20 -4.01 5.87
CA LEU A 202 13.45 -2.67 6.39
C LEU A 202 12.39 -2.30 7.42
N GLU A 203 12.76 -1.45 8.36
CA GLU A 203 11.84 -0.87 9.33
C GLU A 203 11.49 0.55 8.89
N LEU A 204 10.22 0.95 8.93
CA LEU A 204 9.80 2.32 8.66
C LEU A 204 9.63 3.08 9.96
N ASP A 205 9.78 4.40 9.87
CA ASP A 205 9.55 5.27 11.02
C ASP A 205 8.04 5.35 11.30
N ASN A 206 7.68 5.54 12.58
CA ASN A 206 6.28 5.66 12.96
C ASN A 206 5.63 6.87 12.28
N PHE A 207 4.38 6.74 11.87
CA PHE A 207 3.67 7.81 11.18
C PHE A 207 2.20 7.91 11.62
N THR A 208 1.60 9.06 11.32
CA THR A 208 0.18 9.31 11.54
C THR A 208 -0.47 9.75 10.24
N VAL A 209 -1.60 9.12 9.91
CA VAL A 209 -2.43 9.49 8.75
C VAL A 209 -3.67 10.22 9.25
N GLN A 210 -3.81 11.48 8.86
CA GLN A 210 -4.98 12.30 9.22
C GLN A 210 -6.23 11.80 8.48
N PRO A 211 -7.44 12.12 8.97
CA PRO A 211 -8.68 11.74 8.28
C PRO A 211 -8.72 12.24 6.83
N GLN A 212 -9.17 11.41 5.89
CA GLN A 212 -9.28 11.71 4.46
C GLN A 212 -7.98 12.19 3.81
N THR A 213 -6.83 11.80 4.37
CA THR A 213 -5.53 12.15 3.79
C THR A 213 -4.78 10.93 3.28
N THR A 214 -3.82 11.23 2.42
CA THR A 214 -2.84 10.29 1.90
C THR A 214 -1.46 10.82 2.24
N ILE A 215 -0.58 9.95 2.71
CA ILE A 215 0.83 10.26 2.90
C ILE A 215 1.69 9.27 2.10
N THR A 216 2.86 9.74 1.66
CA THR A 216 3.83 8.92 0.94
C THR A 216 5.06 8.74 1.83
N LEU A 217 5.47 7.49 1.98
CA LEU A 217 6.59 7.06 2.81
C LEU A 217 7.64 6.45 1.88
N GLN A 218 8.88 6.92 2.00
CA GLN A 218 9.97 6.43 1.18
C GLN A 218 11.13 6.01 2.07
N LYS A 219 11.64 4.79 1.88
CA LYS A 219 12.85 4.33 2.56
C LYS A 219 13.68 3.43 1.64
N ARG A 220 15.00 3.46 1.82
CA ARG A 220 15.95 2.62 1.09
C ARG A 220 16.38 1.44 1.96
N LEU A 221 16.20 0.23 1.44
CA LEU A 221 16.80 -0.99 1.95
C LEU A 221 18.22 -1.09 1.39
N LYS A 222 19.25 -0.86 2.21
CA LYS A 222 20.65 -0.78 1.75
C LYS A 222 21.30 -2.14 1.49
N ASP A 223 20.82 -3.19 2.15
CA ASP A 223 21.43 -4.51 2.16
C ASP A 223 20.43 -5.59 1.69
N ALA A 224 19.86 -5.40 0.50
CA ALA A 224 19.07 -6.48 -0.12
C ALA A 224 20.00 -7.67 -0.42
N ASN A 225 19.45 -8.88 -0.36
CA ASN A 225 20.17 -10.12 -0.55
C ASN A 225 20.59 -10.29 -2.03
N ALA A 226 21.67 -9.62 -2.43
CA ALA A 226 22.21 -9.65 -3.77
C ALA A 226 22.64 -11.08 -4.20
N GLY A 227 22.95 -11.96 -3.24
CA GLY A 227 23.20 -13.38 -3.52
C GLY A 227 21.96 -14.08 -4.02
N TYR A 228 20.88 -13.97 -3.27
CA TYR A 228 19.60 -14.53 -3.67
C TYR A 228 19.13 -14.00 -5.03
N ILE A 229 19.20 -12.67 -5.23
CA ILE A 229 18.80 -12.04 -6.50
C ILE A 229 19.66 -12.58 -7.66
N TRP A 230 20.98 -12.67 -7.49
CA TRP A 230 21.88 -13.20 -8.51
C TRP A 230 21.61 -14.66 -8.87
N ASP A 231 21.37 -15.49 -7.86
CA ASP A 231 21.19 -16.93 -8.07
C ASP A 231 19.85 -17.27 -8.74
N ASN A 232 18.79 -16.49 -8.47
CA ASN A 232 17.44 -16.74 -8.98
C ASN A 232 17.07 -15.90 -10.22
N TYR A 233 17.68 -14.73 -10.39
CA TYR A 233 17.36 -13.78 -11.47
C TYR A 233 18.58 -13.33 -12.29
N PRO A 234 19.49 -14.23 -12.69
CA PRO A 234 20.74 -13.82 -13.33
C PRO A 234 20.49 -13.06 -14.63
N GLY A 235 20.91 -11.79 -14.66
CA GLY A 235 20.81 -10.92 -15.83
C GLY A 235 19.39 -10.47 -16.19
N ALA A 236 18.40 -10.74 -15.34
CA ALA A 236 17.07 -10.14 -15.51
C ALA A 236 17.18 -8.62 -15.34
N TYR A 237 16.34 -7.82 -15.99
CA TYR A 237 16.29 -6.37 -15.69
C TYR A 237 15.28 -6.06 -14.59
N ARG A 238 14.35 -6.99 -14.39
CA ARG A 238 13.24 -6.90 -13.44
C ARG A 238 12.74 -8.26 -13.01
N PHE A 239 12.08 -8.30 -11.87
CA PHE A 239 11.41 -9.49 -11.35
C PHE A 239 10.27 -9.10 -10.41
N SER A 240 9.34 -10.03 -10.19
CA SER A 240 8.17 -9.80 -9.33
C SER A 240 8.44 -10.23 -7.89
N VAL A 241 7.95 -9.45 -6.94
CA VAL A 241 8.03 -9.71 -5.50
C VAL A 241 6.68 -9.50 -4.83
N MET A 242 6.53 -10.05 -3.63
CA MET A 242 5.46 -9.76 -2.69
C MET A 242 6.02 -8.88 -1.58
N VAL A 243 5.36 -7.75 -1.35
CA VAL A 243 5.69 -6.84 -0.24
C VAL A 243 4.75 -7.15 0.91
N GLN A 244 5.30 -7.56 2.04
CA GLN A 244 4.56 -7.73 3.29
C GLN A 244 4.87 -6.59 4.26
N VAL A 245 3.84 -5.89 4.71
CA VAL A 245 3.94 -4.79 5.69
C VAL A 245 3.27 -5.21 6.98
N ASN A 246 4.01 -5.38 8.07
CA ASN A 246 3.43 -5.61 9.40
C ASN A 246 3.53 -4.33 10.21
N ALA A 247 2.43 -3.92 10.86
CA ALA A 247 2.38 -2.70 11.65
C ALA A 247 1.43 -2.83 12.85
N SER A 248 1.71 -2.08 13.92
CA SER A 248 0.77 -1.84 15.01
C SER A 248 -0.08 -0.63 14.67
N VAL A 249 -1.39 -0.83 14.46
CA VAL A 249 -2.31 0.21 14.01
C VAL A 249 -3.21 0.62 15.17
N THR A 250 -3.20 1.92 15.50
CA THR A 250 -4.04 2.52 16.54
C THR A 250 -4.93 3.60 15.94
N SER A 251 -6.25 3.42 16.02
CA SER A 251 -7.24 4.42 15.60
C SER A 251 -7.65 5.32 16.78
N PHE A 252 -8.01 6.57 16.49
CA PHE A 252 -8.42 7.55 17.51
C PHE A 252 -9.78 8.19 17.18
N PRO A 253 -10.90 7.46 17.33
CA PRO A 253 -12.22 8.06 17.18
C PRO A 253 -12.51 9.05 18.31
N LEU A 254 -12.92 10.26 17.93
CA LEU A 254 -13.36 11.31 18.88
C LEU A 254 -12.33 11.61 19.98
N LYS A 255 -11.03 11.56 19.66
CA LYS A 255 -9.91 11.76 20.60
C LYS A 255 -9.82 10.74 21.74
N LYS A 256 -10.59 9.65 21.70
CA LYS A 256 -10.40 8.50 22.59
C LYS A 256 -9.54 7.46 21.87
N THR A 257 -8.51 6.99 22.55
CA THR A 257 -7.63 5.95 22.03
C THR A 257 -8.43 4.65 21.92
N GLN A 258 -8.54 4.08 20.71
CA GLN A 258 -9.00 2.71 20.56
C GLN A 258 -7.85 1.73 20.80
N ARG A 259 -8.21 0.44 20.85
CA ARG A 259 -7.29 -0.69 20.97
C ARG A 259 -6.30 -0.69 19.80
N THR A 260 -5.01 -0.78 20.10
CA THR A 260 -3.97 -1.07 19.10
C THR A 260 -4.12 -2.50 18.59
N VAL A 261 -4.11 -2.66 17.27
CA VAL A 261 -4.23 -3.97 16.59
C VAL A 261 -3.00 -4.18 15.72
N LEU A 262 -2.39 -5.37 15.81
CA LEU A 262 -1.34 -5.77 14.88
C LEU A 262 -1.99 -6.16 13.55
N GLN A 263 -1.62 -5.48 12.47
CA GLN A 263 -2.10 -5.77 11.11
C GLN A 263 -0.93 -6.16 10.20
N SER A 264 -1.21 -7.02 9.23
CA SER A 264 -0.26 -7.49 8.21
C SER A 264 -0.89 -7.27 6.85
N TYR A 265 -0.24 -6.50 5.98
CA TYR A 265 -0.71 -6.22 4.63
C TYR A 265 0.20 -6.89 3.61
N LYS A 266 -0.38 -7.45 2.54
CA LYS A 266 0.34 -8.07 1.42
C LYS A 266 0.02 -7.36 0.13
N CYS A 267 1.05 -6.83 -0.53
CA CYS A 267 0.97 -6.15 -1.82
C CYS A 267 1.65 -7.06 -2.86
N GLN A 268 0.89 -7.58 -3.82
CA GLN A 268 1.41 -8.46 -4.86
C GLN A 268 0.53 -8.44 -6.12
N PRO A 269 1.11 -8.58 -7.32
CA PRO A 269 2.56 -8.58 -7.59
C PRO A 269 3.14 -7.16 -7.55
N VAL A 270 4.40 -7.01 -7.14
CA VAL A 270 5.16 -5.75 -7.17
C VAL A 270 6.43 -5.97 -7.98
N THR A 271 6.76 -5.05 -8.89
CA THR A 271 7.94 -5.16 -9.75
C THR A 271 9.16 -4.56 -9.08
N VAL A 272 10.26 -5.31 -9.01
CA VAL A 272 11.60 -4.77 -8.71
C VAL A 272 12.34 -4.59 -10.03
N GLY A 273 12.94 -3.43 -10.26
CA GLY A 273 13.72 -3.13 -11.46
C GLY A 273 14.71 -1.99 -11.22
N LEU A 274 15.53 -1.64 -12.22
CA LEU A 274 16.47 -0.52 -12.09
C LEU A 274 15.71 0.82 -12.06
N MET A 275 16.22 1.80 -11.30
CA MET A 275 15.54 3.09 -11.11
C MET A 275 15.34 3.89 -12.41
N ASP A 276 16.26 3.78 -13.37
CA ASP A 276 16.19 4.43 -14.68
C ASP A 276 15.07 3.86 -15.57
N GLU A 277 14.61 2.65 -15.28
CA GLU A 277 13.53 1.98 -16.01
C GLU A 277 12.16 2.15 -15.33
N GLU A 278 12.07 2.90 -14.21
CA GLU A 278 10.81 3.08 -13.46
C GLU A 278 9.71 3.65 -14.35
N LEU A 279 10.00 4.64 -15.21
CA LEU A 279 9.00 5.23 -16.10
C LEU A 279 8.42 4.25 -17.14
N ILE A 280 9.14 3.17 -17.44
CA ILE A 280 8.77 2.18 -18.46
C ILE A 280 7.97 1.04 -17.83
N TYR A 281 8.31 0.65 -16.60
CA TYR A 281 7.77 -0.55 -15.95
C TYR A 281 6.91 -0.27 -14.72
N ALA A 282 6.82 0.98 -14.27
CA ALA A 282 5.80 1.43 -13.35
C ALA A 282 4.42 1.08 -13.91
N THR A 283 3.65 0.33 -13.13
CA THR A 283 2.24 0.06 -13.42
C THR A 283 1.38 0.99 -12.59
N ASP A 284 0.07 0.74 -12.58
CA ASP A 284 -0.81 1.31 -11.57
C ASP A 284 -0.34 0.93 -10.15
N GLN A 285 -0.76 1.75 -9.19
CA GLN A 285 -0.57 1.54 -7.78
C GLN A 285 -1.07 0.15 -7.35
N VAL A 286 -0.24 -0.60 -6.61
CA VAL A 286 -0.60 -1.96 -6.16
C VAL A 286 -1.14 -1.88 -4.74
N ASP A 287 -2.45 -2.05 -4.60
CA ASP A 287 -3.13 -2.08 -3.31
C ASP A 287 -2.73 -3.30 -2.47
N CYS A 288 -2.44 -3.06 -1.20
CA CYS A 288 -2.13 -4.11 -0.24
C CYS A 288 -3.41 -4.61 0.44
N ARG A 289 -3.51 -5.93 0.61
CA ARG A 289 -4.64 -6.59 1.29
C ARG A 289 -4.23 -7.04 2.70
N PRO A 290 -5.06 -6.84 3.73
CA PRO A 290 -4.80 -7.36 5.08
C PRO A 290 -4.84 -8.90 5.14
#